data_AF-A0A8H5HS61-F1
#
_entry.id   AF-A0A8H5HS61-F1
#
_cell.length_a   1.000
_cell.length_b   1.000
_cell.length_c   1.000
_cell.angle_alpha   90.00
_cell.angle_beta   90.00
_cell.angle_gamma   90.00
#
_symmetry.space_group_name_H-M   'P 1'
#
loop_
_entity.id
_entity.type
_entity.pdbx_description
1 polymer ?
#
loop_
_entity_poly.entity_id
_entity_poly.type
_entity_poly.pdbx_seq_one_letter_code
_entity_poly.pdbx_strand_id
1 'polypeptide(L)'
;MADNSPTRINSAQLTPAAAMSKPTNTKHIRKLLTAAAAVLALPNYQAMQREHNAEKHCARCHASFTDNTNGSTACAIPHVFTTSGSYRSGPYIECYPSKCCGNSVELEEDGPGNCDYINLDRLGLCYDGYHTEDVEEVKGDREGRYNCVNIWPCKIVDEECVREVLDADDEPILHD
;
A
#
# COMPACT_ATOMS: atom_id res chain seq x y z
N MET A 1 -6.55 -10.42 50.71
CA MET A 1 -7.75 -11.16 51.17
C MET A 1 -8.94 -10.28 50.86
N ALA A 2 -9.53 -10.45 49.68
CA ALA A 2 -10.66 -9.65 49.22
C ALA A 2 -11.92 -10.52 49.28
N ASP A 3 -12.92 -9.97 49.93
CA ASP A 3 -14.17 -10.59 50.38
C ASP A 3 -15.08 -10.88 49.19
N ASN A 4 -15.51 -12.13 49.06
CA ASN A 4 -16.24 -12.67 47.92
C ASN A 4 -17.66 -13.04 48.39
N SER A 5 -18.53 -12.03 48.51
CA SER A 5 -19.92 -12.21 48.88
C SER A 5 -20.82 -12.19 47.63
N PRO A 6 -21.52 -13.29 47.29
CA PRO A 6 -22.42 -13.32 46.14
C PRO A 6 -23.78 -12.71 46.49
N THR A 7 -24.11 -11.60 45.83
CA THR A 7 -25.43 -10.97 45.89
C THR A 7 -26.47 -11.87 45.21
N ARG A 8 -27.45 -12.35 46.00
CA ARG A 8 -28.64 -13.04 45.49
C ARG A 8 -29.54 -12.05 44.75
N ILE A 9 -29.78 -12.29 43.46
CA ILE A 9 -30.77 -11.55 42.67
C ILE A 9 -32.05 -12.37 42.63
N ASN A 10 -33.14 -11.77 43.11
CA ASN A 10 -34.49 -12.34 43.17
C ASN A 10 -35.03 -12.65 41.77
N SER A 11 -35.57 -13.86 41.61
CA SER A 11 -36.35 -14.29 40.46
C SER A 11 -37.70 -13.54 40.43
N ALA A 12 -37.74 -12.41 39.74
CA ALA A 12 -38.99 -11.75 39.38
C ALA A 12 -39.72 -12.58 38.32
N GLN A 13 -40.99 -12.83 38.59
CA GLN A 13 -41.91 -13.59 37.75
C GLN A 13 -42.04 -12.94 36.36
N LEU A 14 -41.70 -13.71 35.32
CA LEU A 14 -41.93 -13.36 33.92
C LEU A 14 -43.44 -13.41 33.65
N THR A 15 -44.04 -12.23 33.43
CA THR A 15 -45.36 -12.12 32.82
C THR A 15 -45.29 -12.54 31.34
N PRO A 16 -46.35 -13.12 30.76
CA PRO A 16 -46.38 -13.47 29.36
C PRO A 16 -46.34 -12.18 28.52
N ALA A 17 -45.29 -12.03 27.72
CA ALA A 17 -45.20 -10.96 26.75
C ALA A 17 -46.40 -11.06 25.79
N ALA A 18 -47.22 -10.01 25.78
CA ALA A 18 -48.26 -9.82 24.79
C ALA A 18 -47.67 -10.00 23.38
N ALA A 19 -48.32 -10.84 22.58
CA ALA A 19 -47.94 -11.16 21.21
C ALA A 19 -47.66 -9.88 20.41
N MET A 20 -46.38 -9.63 20.08
CA MET A 20 -45.99 -8.59 19.16
C MET A 20 -46.37 -8.99 17.73
N SER A 21 -47.59 -8.66 17.32
CA SER A 21 -47.97 -8.69 15.91
C SER A 21 -47.32 -7.51 15.18
N LYS A 22 -46.19 -7.72 14.49
CA LYS A 22 -45.77 -6.84 13.39
C LYS A 22 -45.21 -7.62 12.20
N PRO A 23 -46.07 -8.11 11.28
CA PRO A 23 -45.64 -8.68 10.00
C PRO A 23 -45.41 -7.62 8.90
N THR A 24 -45.24 -6.35 9.23
CA THR A 24 -45.11 -5.26 8.24
C THR A 24 -43.68 -5.02 7.73
N ASN A 25 -42.66 -5.58 8.38
CA ASN A 25 -41.25 -5.32 8.02
C ASN A 25 -40.72 -6.28 6.94
N THR A 26 -41.21 -7.51 6.89
CA THR A 26 -40.72 -8.55 5.95
C THR A 26 -40.98 -8.21 4.49
N LYS A 27 -42.10 -7.56 4.17
CA LYS A 27 -42.42 -7.11 2.80
C LYS A 27 -41.46 -6.02 2.31
N HIS A 28 -41.06 -5.10 3.19
CA HIS A 28 -40.13 -4.02 2.87
C HIS A 28 -38.70 -4.56 2.70
N ILE A 29 -38.27 -5.43 3.62
CA ILE A 29 -36.96 -6.12 3.52
C ILE A 29 -36.87 -6.91 2.22
N ARG A 30 -37.91 -7.68 1.85
CA ARG A 30 -37.92 -8.42 0.58
C ARG A 30 -37.78 -7.50 -0.63
N LYS A 31 -38.54 -6.40 -0.69
CA LYS A 31 -38.42 -5.42 -1.78
C LYS A 31 -37.01 -4.84 -1.88
N LEU A 32 -36.39 -4.54 -0.74
CA LEU A 32 -35.04 -3.99 -0.69
C LEU A 32 -34.00 -5.01 -1.18
N LEU A 33 -34.11 -6.27 -0.75
CA LEU A 33 -33.25 -7.36 -1.23
C LEU A 33 -33.44 -7.62 -2.72
N THR A 34 -34.67 -7.60 -3.24
CA THR A 34 -34.94 -7.72 -4.67
C THR A 34 -34.34 -6.56 -5.46
N ALA A 35 -34.46 -5.33 -4.96
CA ALA A 35 -33.86 -4.16 -5.59
C ALA A 35 -32.32 -4.25 -5.58
N ALA A 36 -31.72 -4.64 -4.46
CA ALA A 36 -30.28 -4.85 -4.36
C ALA A 36 -29.80 -5.93 -5.33
N ALA A 37 -30.49 -7.08 -5.39
CA ALA A 37 -30.17 -8.14 -6.34
C ALA A 37 -30.28 -7.69 -7.80
N ALA A 38 -31.28 -6.87 -8.13
CA ALA A 38 -31.42 -6.29 -9.46
C ALA A 38 -30.24 -5.38 -9.82
N VAL A 39 -29.76 -4.55 -8.87
CA VAL A 39 -28.57 -3.70 -9.06
C VAL A 39 -27.31 -4.56 -9.24
N LEU A 40 -27.11 -5.58 -8.41
CA LEU A 40 -25.97 -6.50 -8.51
C LEU A 40 -25.94 -7.26 -9.86
N ALA A 41 -27.10 -7.48 -10.46
CA ALA A 41 -27.25 -8.12 -11.76
C ALA A 41 -27.06 -7.17 -12.95
N LEU A 42 -26.94 -5.85 -12.74
CA LEU A 42 -26.72 -4.91 -13.83
C LEU A 42 -25.34 -5.14 -14.46
N PRO A 43 -25.23 -5.25 -15.80
CA PRO A 43 -23.95 -5.47 -16.47
C PRO A 43 -22.89 -4.43 -16.12
N ASN A 44 -23.29 -3.16 -15.97
CA ASN A 44 -22.37 -2.08 -15.61
C ASN A 44 -21.85 -2.23 -14.18
N TYR A 45 -22.70 -2.68 -13.25
CA TYR A 45 -22.27 -2.94 -11.88
C TYR A 45 -21.27 -4.10 -11.82
N GLN A 46 -21.52 -5.16 -12.59
CA GLN A 46 -20.60 -6.29 -12.72
C GLN A 46 -19.28 -5.89 -13.40
N ALA A 47 -19.32 -5.01 -14.40
CA ALA A 47 -18.13 -4.47 -15.03
C ALA A 47 -17.28 -3.65 -14.05
N MET A 48 -17.90 -2.73 -13.31
CA MET A 48 -17.22 -1.96 -12.26
C MET A 48 -16.64 -2.86 -11.16
N GLN A 49 -17.38 -3.89 -10.72
CA GLN A 49 -16.85 -4.85 -9.74
C GLN A 49 -15.66 -5.64 -10.29
N ARG A 50 -15.67 -6.03 -11.57
CA ARG A 50 -14.53 -6.72 -12.17
C ARG A 50 -13.31 -5.82 -12.25
N GLU A 51 -13.49 -4.56 -12.64
CA GLU A 51 -12.42 -3.56 -12.70
C GLU A 51 -11.85 -3.27 -11.30
N HIS A 52 -12.70 -3.09 -10.29
CA HIS A 52 -12.30 -2.85 -8.91
C HIS A 52 -11.53 -4.03 -8.28
N ASN A 53 -11.77 -5.25 -8.76
CA ASN A 53 -11.08 -6.46 -8.32
C ASN A 53 -9.99 -6.91 -9.29
N ALA A 54 -9.78 -6.19 -10.38
CA ALA A 54 -8.72 -6.49 -11.32
C ALA A 54 -7.38 -6.26 -10.63
N GLU A 55 -6.46 -7.19 -10.84
CA GLU A 55 -5.10 -7.05 -10.36
C GLU A 55 -4.38 -5.98 -11.18
N LYS A 56 -3.71 -5.08 -10.47
CA LYS A 56 -3.02 -3.90 -10.98
C LYS A 56 -1.58 -3.94 -10.52
N HIS A 57 -0.69 -3.29 -11.26
CA HIS A 57 0.73 -3.21 -10.91
C HIS A 57 1.06 -1.83 -10.34
N CYS A 58 1.66 -1.79 -9.14
CA CYS A 58 2.08 -0.53 -8.55
C CYS A 58 3.38 -0.03 -9.20
N ALA A 59 3.34 1.08 -9.91
CA ALA A 59 4.51 1.73 -10.51
C ALA A 59 5.54 2.23 -9.46
N ARG A 60 5.13 2.32 -8.19
CA ARG A 60 5.98 2.77 -7.07
C ARG A 60 6.70 1.62 -6.36
N CYS A 61 5.98 0.60 -5.88
CA CYS A 61 6.58 -0.52 -5.13
C CYS A 61 6.73 -1.81 -5.92
N HIS A 62 6.24 -1.85 -7.16
CA HIS A 62 6.18 -3.02 -8.05
C HIS A 62 5.36 -4.21 -7.54
N ALA A 63 4.65 -4.07 -6.43
CA ALA A 63 3.72 -5.08 -5.96
C ALA A 63 2.42 -5.04 -6.77
N SER A 64 1.81 -6.21 -6.95
CA SER A 64 0.42 -6.31 -7.39
C SER A 64 -0.54 -5.79 -6.32
N PHE A 65 -1.63 -5.15 -6.75
CA PHE A 65 -2.70 -4.70 -5.85
C PHE A 65 -4.06 -4.71 -6.55
N THR A 66 -5.13 -4.55 -5.76
CA THR A 66 -6.48 -4.28 -6.26
C THR A 66 -7.00 -3.02 -5.57
N ASP A 67 -8.04 -2.37 -6.10
CA ASP A 67 -8.62 -1.20 -5.44
C ASP A 67 -9.17 -1.54 -4.04
N ASN A 68 -9.59 -2.79 -3.81
CA ASN A 68 -10.03 -3.28 -2.50
C ASN A 68 -8.89 -3.40 -1.49
N THR A 69 -7.66 -3.65 -1.94
CA THR A 69 -6.48 -3.81 -1.07
C THR A 69 -5.64 -2.54 -1.00
N ASN A 70 -5.96 -1.52 -1.79
CA ASN A 70 -5.21 -0.26 -1.85
C ASN A 70 -5.59 0.69 -0.71
N GLY A 71 -5.16 0.37 0.50
CA GLY A 71 -5.28 1.24 1.67
C GLY A 71 -4.20 2.33 1.72
N SER A 72 -4.36 3.25 2.68
CA SER A 72 -3.42 4.36 2.93
C SER A 72 -2.04 3.92 3.44
N THR A 73 -1.84 2.62 3.66
CA THR A 73 -0.56 2.05 4.11
C THR A 73 -0.22 0.76 3.34
N ALA A 74 -0.78 0.61 2.14
CA ALA A 74 -0.64 -0.62 1.36
C ALA A 74 0.66 -0.62 0.53
N CYS A 75 1.06 0.56 0.05
CA CYS A 75 2.32 0.76 -0.65
C CYS A 75 3.36 1.30 0.30
N ALA A 76 4.37 0.49 0.60
CA ALA A 76 5.51 0.93 1.40
C ALA A 76 6.83 0.64 0.68
N ILE A 77 7.74 1.62 0.66
CA ILE A 77 9.03 1.51 -0.03
C ILE A 77 10.17 2.05 0.85
N PRO A 78 11.40 1.50 0.71
CA PRO A 78 12.56 1.94 1.48
C PRO A 78 12.94 3.38 1.16
N HIS A 79 13.83 3.95 1.98
CA HIS A 79 14.49 5.21 1.65
C HIS A 79 15.22 5.11 0.32
N VAL A 80 15.21 6.21 -0.42
CA VAL A 80 16.06 6.38 -1.60
C VAL A 80 17.24 7.25 -1.21
N PHE A 81 18.44 6.80 -1.58
CA PHE A 81 19.70 7.43 -1.27
C PHE A 81 20.31 8.06 -2.51
N THR A 82 21.20 9.04 -2.32
CA THR A 82 21.88 9.71 -3.43
C THR A 82 23.38 9.78 -3.20
N THR A 83 24.14 9.71 -4.29
CA THR A 83 25.58 9.98 -4.30
C THR A 83 25.88 11.48 -4.20
N SER A 84 24.91 12.36 -4.50
CA SER A 84 25.09 13.79 -4.36
C SER A 84 25.08 14.18 -2.89
N GLY A 85 26.18 14.77 -2.42
CA GLY A 85 26.37 15.06 -1.00
C GLY A 85 26.79 13.84 -0.17
N SER A 86 27.24 12.76 -0.81
CA SER A 86 27.93 11.70 -0.07
C SER A 86 29.20 12.24 0.59
N TYR A 87 29.56 11.64 1.71
CA TYR A 87 30.75 12.03 2.46
C TYR A 87 31.37 10.82 3.16
N ARG A 88 32.67 10.93 3.46
CA ARG A 88 33.37 9.91 4.22
C ARG A 88 33.24 10.16 5.71
N SER A 89 32.68 9.19 6.43
CA SER A 89 32.64 9.19 7.91
C SER A 89 33.85 8.47 8.53
N GLY A 90 34.61 7.72 7.73
CA GLY A 90 35.81 7.00 8.15
C GLY A 90 36.77 6.71 7.00
N PRO A 91 37.89 6.00 7.26
CA PRO A 91 38.89 5.69 6.23
C PRO A 91 38.32 4.83 5.08
N TYR A 92 37.26 4.07 5.36
CA TYR A 92 36.61 3.18 4.39
C TYR A 92 35.08 3.30 4.36
N ILE A 93 34.47 4.20 5.14
CA ILE A 93 32.99 4.31 5.17
C ILE A 93 32.55 5.52 4.37
N GLU A 94 31.73 5.29 3.34
CA GLU A 94 31.00 6.31 2.61
C GLU A 94 29.54 6.37 3.09
N CYS A 95 29.06 7.57 3.40
CA CYS A 95 27.69 7.83 3.80
C CYS A 95 26.93 8.49 2.66
N TYR A 96 25.76 7.96 2.33
CA TYR A 96 24.87 8.47 1.30
C TYR A 96 23.59 9.03 1.96
N PRO A 97 23.31 10.34 1.85
CA PRO A 97 22.12 10.91 2.45
C PRO A 97 20.84 10.43 1.74
N SER A 98 19.75 10.32 2.49
CA SER A 98 18.44 10.03 1.93
C SER A 98 17.93 11.22 1.12
N LYS A 99 17.43 10.98 -0.08
CA LYS A 99 16.69 11.98 -0.88
C LYS A 99 15.36 12.34 -0.22
N CYS A 100 14.66 11.36 0.37
CA CYS A 100 13.34 11.59 0.96
C CYS A 100 13.42 12.26 2.35
N CYS A 101 14.43 11.90 3.16
CA CYS A 101 14.55 12.38 4.54
C CYS A 101 15.76 13.29 4.79
N GLY A 102 16.51 13.63 3.74
CA GLY A 102 17.77 14.36 3.87
C GLY A 102 18.78 13.62 4.75
N ASN A 103 19.59 14.37 5.48
CA ASN A 103 20.65 13.83 6.35
C ASN A 103 20.12 13.21 7.66
N SER A 104 18.80 13.12 7.85
CA SER A 104 18.24 12.44 9.02
C SER A 104 18.31 10.92 8.90
N VAL A 105 18.48 10.41 7.67
CA VAL A 105 18.64 9.00 7.36
C VAL A 105 19.73 8.86 6.31
N GLU A 106 20.72 8.01 6.55
CA GLU A 106 21.90 7.85 5.69
C GLU A 106 22.22 6.35 5.52
N LEU A 107 22.60 5.96 4.30
CA LEU A 107 23.08 4.63 4.00
C LEU A 107 24.60 4.61 4.10
N GLU A 108 25.16 3.67 4.83
CA GLU A 108 26.60 3.52 5.02
C GLU A 108 27.11 2.33 4.19
N GLU A 109 28.20 2.52 3.45
CA GLU A 109 28.89 1.49 2.67
C GLU A 109 30.33 1.33 3.16
N ASP A 110 30.75 0.09 3.44
CA ASP A 110 32.13 -0.24 3.79
C ASP A 110 32.94 -0.53 2.52
N GLY A 111 33.82 0.38 2.13
CA GLY A 111 34.58 0.31 0.88
C GLY A 111 33.79 0.90 -0.29
N PRO A 112 33.92 2.21 -0.57
CA PRO A 112 33.05 2.89 -1.53
C PRO A 112 33.01 2.19 -2.90
N GLY A 113 31.80 1.88 -3.38
CA GLY A 113 31.54 1.26 -4.68
C GLY A 113 31.59 -0.28 -4.70
N ASN A 114 31.62 -0.95 -3.55
CA ASN A 114 31.54 -2.42 -3.47
C ASN A 114 30.14 -2.96 -3.13
N CYS A 115 29.18 -2.06 -2.86
CA CYS A 115 27.80 -2.35 -2.45
C CYS A 115 27.67 -3.12 -1.12
N ASP A 116 28.66 -3.05 -0.23
CA ASP A 116 28.62 -3.64 1.10
C ASP A 116 28.02 -2.66 2.11
N TYR A 117 26.68 -2.67 2.20
CA TYR A 117 25.94 -1.72 3.02
C TYR A 117 25.82 -2.16 4.47
N ILE A 118 26.37 -1.36 5.38
CA ILE A 118 26.56 -1.68 6.80
C ILE A 118 25.23 -1.61 7.58
N ASN A 119 24.39 -0.64 7.26
CA ASN A 119 23.22 -0.28 8.07
C ASN A 119 21.88 -0.44 7.33
N LEU A 120 21.88 -1.06 6.13
CA LEU A 120 20.70 -1.17 5.27
C LEU A 120 19.49 -1.82 5.98
N ASP A 121 19.74 -2.82 6.81
CA ASP A 121 18.72 -3.54 7.58
C ASP A 121 18.00 -2.67 8.63
N ARG A 122 18.60 -1.55 9.03
CA ARG A 122 18.07 -0.65 10.07
C ARG A 122 17.32 0.56 9.52
N LEU A 123 17.41 0.83 8.22
CA LEU A 123 16.90 2.08 7.63
C LEU A 123 15.37 2.09 7.47
N GLY A 124 14.69 0.96 7.64
CA GLY A 124 13.23 0.88 7.60
C GLY A 124 12.63 1.33 6.27
N LEU A 125 11.34 1.69 6.29
CA LEU A 125 10.58 2.18 5.14
C LEU A 125 10.36 3.69 5.29
N CYS A 126 10.39 4.44 4.18
CA CYS A 126 10.25 5.91 4.20
C CYS A 126 8.86 6.37 3.73
N TYR A 127 8.32 5.76 2.69
CA TYR A 127 6.96 6.03 2.20
C TYR A 127 6.04 4.94 2.69
N ASP A 128 4.86 5.36 3.14
CA ASP A 128 3.73 4.51 3.47
C ASP A 128 2.46 5.20 2.94
N GLY A 129 1.74 4.54 2.05
CA GLY A 129 0.70 5.20 1.26
C GLY A 129 -0.12 4.27 0.38
N TYR A 130 -0.73 4.86 -0.64
CA TYR A 130 -1.50 4.15 -1.66
C TYR A 130 -0.57 3.68 -2.79
N HIS A 131 -0.89 2.51 -3.35
CA HIS A 131 -0.37 2.09 -4.64
C HIS A 131 -0.88 3.01 -5.75
N THR A 132 -0.07 3.19 -6.79
CA THR A 132 -0.42 3.96 -7.97
C THR A 132 0.04 3.22 -9.23
N GLU A 133 -0.78 3.26 -10.27
CA GLU A 133 -0.43 2.80 -11.63
C GLU A 133 0.15 3.97 -12.45
N ASP A 134 0.06 5.20 -11.93
CA ASP A 134 0.46 6.40 -12.63
C ASP A 134 1.98 6.61 -12.54
N VAL A 135 2.65 6.24 -13.62
CA VAL A 135 4.10 6.46 -13.77
C VAL A 135 4.44 7.95 -13.70
N GLU A 136 3.57 8.85 -14.16
CA GLU A 136 3.81 10.30 -14.09
C GLU A 136 3.66 10.84 -12.68
N GLU A 137 2.78 10.28 -11.85
CA GLU A 137 2.76 10.56 -10.40
C GLU A 137 4.12 10.21 -9.78
N VAL A 138 4.63 9.02 -10.10
CA VAL A 138 5.94 8.53 -9.62
C VAL A 138 7.11 9.33 -10.21
N LYS A 139 6.98 9.84 -11.43
CA LYS A 139 7.98 10.72 -12.09
C LYS A 139 7.90 12.16 -11.60
N GLY A 140 6.74 12.68 -11.23
CA GLY A 140 6.59 14.00 -10.61
C GLY A 140 7.36 14.09 -9.30
N ASP A 141 7.49 12.96 -8.59
CA ASP A 141 8.37 12.82 -7.42
C ASP A 141 9.88 12.90 -7.77
N ARG A 142 10.28 12.90 -9.06
CA ARG A 142 11.67 13.03 -9.55
C ARG A 142 12.24 14.44 -9.42
N GLU A 143 11.41 15.49 -9.39
CA GLU A 143 11.89 16.86 -9.17
C GLU A 143 12.34 17.13 -7.72
N GLY A 144 12.36 16.09 -6.88
CA GLY A 144 13.33 16.06 -5.79
C GLY A 144 12.88 15.43 -4.48
N ARG A 145 12.00 14.42 -4.44
CA ARG A 145 11.61 13.85 -3.13
C ARG A 145 11.62 12.35 -2.97
N TYR A 146 11.65 11.53 -4.01
CA TYR A 146 11.68 10.10 -3.73
C TYR A 146 12.45 9.21 -4.71
N ASN A 147 12.47 9.44 -6.02
CA ASN A 147 12.57 8.25 -6.91
C ASN A 147 13.59 8.23 -8.05
N CYS A 148 14.72 8.94 -7.93
CA CYS A 148 15.68 9.06 -9.05
C CYS A 148 16.78 7.99 -9.11
N VAL A 149 16.74 6.91 -8.31
CA VAL A 149 17.87 5.95 -8.26
C VAL A 149 17.45 4.47 -8.21
N ASN A 150 16.33 4.11 -7.57
CA ASN A 150 16.01 2.70 -7.27
C ASN A 150 14.71 2.15 -7.88
N ILE A 151 13.81 3.00 -8.36
CA ILE A 151 12.51 2.59 -8.94
C ILE A 151 12.43 3.19 -10.33
N TRP A 152 12.63 2.33 -11.31
CA TRP A 152 12.58 2.69 -12.72
C TRP A 152 11.13 2.60 -13.18
N PRO A 153 10.69 3.42 -14.15
CA PRO A 153 9.41 3.19 -14.82
C PRO A 153 9.35 1.72 -15.24
N CYS A 154 8.21 1.10 -15.04
CA CYS A 154 8.02 -0.30 -15.37
C CYS A 154 6.69 -0.46 -16.07
N LYS A 155 6.64 -1.45 -16.96
CA LYS A 155 5.42 -1.89 -17.60
C LYS A 155 5.27 -3.39 -17.39
N ILE A 156 4.03 -3.85 -17.31
CA ILE A 156 3.76 -5.29 -17.38
C ILE A 156 3.83 -5.71 -18.85
N VAL A 157 4.74 -6.63 -19.17
CA VAL A 157 4.82 -7.34 -20.45
C VAL A 157 4.74 -8.83 -20.16
N ASP A 158 3.81 -9.53 -20.79
CA ASP A 158 3.62 -10.98 -20.61
C ASP A 158 3.56 -11.41 -19.13
N GLU A 159 2.79 -10.66 -18.31
CA GLU A 159 2.62 -10.87 -16.86
C GLU A 159 3.88 -10.58 -16.00
N GLU A 160 4.98 -10.15 -16.62
CA GLU A 160 6.21 -9.79 -15.93
C GLU A 160 6.39 -8.27 -15.83
N CYS A 161 6.89 -7.81 -14.69
CA CYS A 161 7.27 -6.41 -14.48
C CYS A 161 8.61 -6.13 -15.16
N VAL A 162 8.57 -5.54 -16.35
CA VAL A 162 9.76 -5.13 -17.10
C VAL A 162 10.07 -3.68 -16.76
N ARG A 163 11.26 -3.44 -16.20
CA ARG A 163 11.79 -2.08 -15.95
C ARG A 163 12.23 -1.48 -17.28
N GLU A 164 11.81 -0.26 -17.58
CA GLU A 164 12.37 0.54 -18.66
C GLU A 164 13.84 0.81 -18.32
N VAL A 165 14.75 0.37 -19.18
CA VAL A 165 16.17 0.70 -19.07
C VAL A 165 16.35 2.01 -19.81
N LEU A 166 16.74 3.09 -19.13
CA LEU A 166 17.18 4.30 -19.84
C LEU A 166 18.55 4.00 -20.45
N ASP A 167 18.74 4.34 -21.72
CA ASP A 167 20.06 4.33 -22.32
C ASP A 167 20.95 5.45 -21.77
N ALA A 168 22.18 5.50 -22.26
CA ALA A 168 23.15 6.51 -21.87
C ALA A 168 22.70 7.96 -22.17
N ASP A 169 21.65 8.13 -22.97
CA ASP A 169 21.08 9.42 -23.39
C ASP A 169 19.72 9.71 -22.73
N ASP A 170 19.35 8.97 -21.66
CA ASP A 170 18.07 9.07 -20.95
C ASP A 170 16.82 8.71 -21.78
N GLU A 171 16.96 7.99 -22.90
CA GLU A 171 15.82 7.45 -23.66
C GLU A 171 15.48 6.01 -23.22
N PRO A 172 14.19 5.67 -23.03
CA PRO A 172 13.79 4.33 -22.61
C PRO A 172 14.04 3.31 -23.73
N ILE A 173 14.98 2.39 -23.50
CA ILE A 173 15.12 1.16 -24.29
C ILE A 173 14.19 0.11 -23.70
N LEU A 174 13.31 -0.39 -24.56
CA LEU A 174 12.53 -1.59 -24.31
C LEU A 174 13.34 -2.79 -24.82
N HIS A 175 13.84 -3.60 -23.90
CA HIS A 175 14.40 -4.90 -24.26
C HIS A 175 13.27 -5.92 -24.34
N ASP A 176 13.13 -6.56 -25.50
CA ASP A 176 12.27 -7.72 -25.74
C ASP A 176 12.84 -9.00 -25.10
#